data_AF-A0A7C2YE95-F1
#
_entry.id   AF-A0A7C2YE95-F1
#
_cell.length_a   1.000
_cell.length_b   1.000
_cell.length_c   1.000
_cell.angle_alpha   90.00
_cell.angle_beta   90.00
_cell.angle_gamma   90.00
#
_symmetry.space_group_name_H-M   'P 1'
#
loop_
_entity.id
_entity.type
_entity.pdbx_description
1 polymer ?
#
loop_
_entity_poly.entity_id
_entity_poly.type
_entity_poly.pdbx_seq_one_letter_code
_entity_poly.pdbx_strand_id
1 'polypeptide(L)'
;MQRPGAPRGDAGARVRGSARRLTFPRNVRTGTFPDACGIVRHPGEIRGPVSPRLDSGSRPRVRNDERGARRLFTALFLAIALSASPVAYSAETRDADQHFFNLNTGDLKAEAQDAKRAGRKAILFMFEQEGCPGCLYMKRSILSRTDVQAFYRERFVNFSVDIHGAVPLRDFAGREVTEKGYAQALRVNATPTFVFFDLEGNEAARVVGPVKDAAEFLLLGEFVSSGAYRSTKFAEFKQSRLRKKQGGS
;
A
#
# COMPACT_ATOMS: atom_id res chain seq x y z
N MET A 1 5.72 -63.65 9.68
CA MET A 1 4.71 -62.80 9.00
C MET A 1 3.41 -62.88 9.80
N GLN A 2 3.13 -61.87 10.62
CA GLN A 2 1.86 -61.72 11.34
C GLN A 2 1.60 -60.21 11.46
N ARG A 3 0.46 -59.76 10.92
CA ARG A 3 -0.06 -58.40 11.07
C ARG A 3 -0.89 -58.31 12.35
N PRO A 4 -0.84 -57.18 13.05
CA PRO A 4 -2.03 -56.62 13.69
C PRO A 4 -2.24 -55.19 13.16
N GLY A 5 -3.44 -54.68 12.86
CA GLY A 5 -4.72 -54.89 13.52
C GLY A 5 -5.23 -53.50 13.87
N ALA A 6 -6.06 -52.90 13.01
CA ALA A 6 -6.66 -51.59 13.23
C ALA A 6 -7.86 -51.69 14.19
N PRO A 7 -8.10 -50.72 15.08
CA PRO A 7 -9.38 -50.61 15.76
C PRO A 7 -10.34 -49.68 14.99
N ARG A 8 -11.58 -50.15 14.87
CA ARG A 8 -12.81 -49.41 14.53
C ARG A 8 -13.58 -49.09 15.83
N GLY A 9 -14.42 -48.05 15.77
CA GLY A 9 -15.47 -47.71 16.75
C GLY A 9 -15.20 -46.36 17.44
N ASP A 10 -16.13 -45.43 17.64
CA ASP A 10 -17.57 -45.49 17.45
C ASP A 10 -18.21 -44.08 17.46
N ALA A 11 -19.41 -44.03 16.89
CA ALA A 11 -20.58 -43.20 17.16
C ALA A 11 -20.47 -41.84 17.91
N GLY A 12 -20.97 -40.79 17.24
CA GLY A 12 -22.21 -40.13 17.66
C GLY A 12 -22.15 -39.01 18.70
N ALA A 13 -22.28 -37.75 18.26
CA ALA A 13 -23.01 -36.72 19.01
C ALA A 13 -23.50 -35.60 18.07
N ARG A 14 -24.81 -35.60 17.80
CA ARG A 14 -25.54 -34.56 17.07
C ARG A 14 -26.02 -33.53 18.09
N VAL A 15 -25.44 -32.33 18.12
CA VAL A 15 -25.95 -31.22 18.94
C VAL A 15 -26.79 -30.29 18.07
N ARG A 16 -28.10 -30.28 18.33
CA ARG A 16 -29.06 -29.26 17.88
C ARG A 16 -29.13 -28.15 18.93
N GLY A 17 -29.26 -26.92 18.48
CA GLY A 17 -29.63 -25.74 19.29
C GLY A 17 -28.82 -24.53 18.85
N SER A 18 -29.34 -23.31 18.73
CA SER A 18 -30.68 -22.76 18.82
C SER A 18 -30.60 -21.40 18.14
N ALA A 19 -31.48 -21.10 17.19
CA ALA A 19 -31.57 -19.79 16.57
C ALA A 19 -32.11 -18.79 17.60
N ARG A 20 -31.29 -17.81 18.01
CA ARG A 20 -31.78 -16.61 18.67
C ARG A 20 -31.71 -15.43 17.69
N ARG A 21 -32.87 -15.10 17.14
CA ARG A 21 -33.17 -13.79 16.57
C ARG A 21 -32.96 -12.76 17.69
N LEU A 22 -32.04 -11.83 17.45
CA LEU A 22 -32.03 -10.56 18.18
C LEU A 22 -32.79 -9.55 17.33
N THR A 23 -34.05 -9.37 17.69
CA THR A 23 -34.90 -8.24 17.29
C THR A 23 -34.88 -7.17 18.38
N PHE A 24 -35.16 -5.93 17.95
CA PHE A 24 -35.45 -4.68 18.69
C PHE A 24 -34.30 -3.73 19.01
N PRO A 25 -34.53 -2.39 19.10
CA PRO A 25 -35.72 -1.60 18.71
C PRO A 25 -35.42 -0.56 17.60
N ARG A 26 -36.41 -0.34 16.73
CA ARG A 26 -36.72 0.99 16.21
C ARG A 26 -37.33 1.81 17.34
N ASN A 27 -36.94 3.08 17.51
CA ASN A 27 -37.83 4.25 17.39
C ASN A 27 -37.27 5.49 18.14
N VAL A 28 -37.72 6.65 17.65
CA VAL A 28 -37.85 7.98 18.28
C VAL A 28 -36.60 8.83 18.50
N ARG A 29 -36.42 9.90 17.71
CA ARG A 29 -36.97 11.24 18.01
C ARG A 29 -36.55 12.25 16.93
N THR A 30 -37.54 12.68 16.17
CA THR A 30 -37.56 13.93 15.42
C THR A 30 -37.44 15.09 16.41
N GLY A 31 -36.34 15.83 16.34
CA GLY A 31 -36.18 17.12 17.01
C GLY A 31 -36.73 18.23 16.13
N THR A 32 -37.95 18.67 16.44
CA THR A 32 -38.53 19.94 16.03
C THR A 32 -37.74 21.10 16.66
N PHE A 33 -37.21 22.00 15.84
CA PHE A 33 -36.73 23.31 16.29
C PHE A 33 -37.91 24.28 16.36
N PRO A 34 -38.13 24.95 17.51
CA PRO A 34 -39.17 25.96 17.62
C PRO A 34 -38.71 27.31 17.08
N ASP A 35 -39.66 27.97 16.42
CA ASP A 35 -39.70 29.40 16.18
C ASP A 35 -39.53 30.21 17.47
N ALA A 36 -38.68 31.22 17.43
CA ALA A 36 -38.75 32.34 18.37
C ALA A 36 -38.77 33.64 17.56
N CYS A 37 -39.98 34.18 17.50
CA CYS A 37 -40.34 35.47 16.96
C CYS A 37 -39.94 36.60 17.93
N GLY A 38 -39.58 37.74 17.36
CA GLY A 38 -39.84 39.05 17.95
C GLY A 38 -38.65 39.75 18.59
N ILE A 39 -38.28 40.90 18.02
CA ILE A 39 -38.17 42.17 18.77
C ILE A 39 -38.27 43.33 17.76
N VAL A 40 -39.42 44.01 17.83
CA VAL A 40 -39.67 45.46 17.89
C VAL A 40 -39.04 46.40 16.85
N ARG A 41 -39.94 47.04 16.08
CA ARG A 41 -39.75 48.28 15.30
C ARG A 41 -39.58 49.50 16.23
N HIS A 42 -38.87 50.54 15.78
CA HIS A 42 -39.41 51.92 15.75
C HIS A 42 -38.60 52.84 14.80
N PRO A 43 -39.23 53.92 14.27
CA PRO A 43 -38.78 54.70 13.12
C PRO A 43 -38.10 56.02 13.51
N GLY A 44 -37.36 56.63 12.58
CA GLY A 44 -36.76 57.96 12.75
C GLY A 44 -36.19 58.51 11.45
N GLU A 45 -37.05 59.20 10.69
CA GLU A 45 -36.75 60.00 9.52
C GLU A 45 -36.08 61.33 9.93
N ILE A 46 -34.93 61.68 9.33
CA ILE A 46 -34.40 63.04 9.36
C ILE A 46 -33.88 63.40 7.96
N ARG A 47 -34.44 64.46 7.39
CA ARG A 47 -34.08 65.12 6.13
C ARG A 47 -32.96 66.16 6.32
N GLY A 48 -32.07 66.25 5.33
CA GLY A 48 -31.28 67.45 4.94
C GLY A 48 -30.11 67.84 5.86
N PRO A 49 -29.06 68.54 5.37
CA PRO A 49 -29.17 69.61 4.37
C PRO A 49 -28.23 69.48 3.15
N VAL A 50 -28.62 70.23 2.12
CA VAL A 50 -27.88 70.53 0.89
C VAL A 50 -26.60 71.31 1.22
N SER A 51 -25.48 70.93 0.62
CA SER A 51 -24.20 71.66 0.69
C SER A 51 -23.61 71.85 -0.73
N PRO A 52 -22.77 72.86 -0.92
CA PRO A 52 -22.68 73.59 -2.18
C PRO A 52 -21.76 72.94 -3.21
N ARG A 53 -22.09 73.26 -4.47
CA ARG A 53 -21.31 73.01 -5.68
C ARG A 53 -19.93 73.66 -5.53
N LEU A 54 -18.90 72.82 -5.33
CA LEU A 54 -17.49 73.21 -5.33
C LEU A 54 -16.83 72.86 -6.66
N ASP A 55 -15.87 73.71 -6.97
CA ASP A 55 -15.47 74.17 -8.28
C ASP A 55 -14.61 73.19 -9.08
N SER A 56 -14.70 73.37 -10.39
CA SER A 56 -14.00 72.70 -11.47
C SER A 56 -12.49 72.97 -11.41
N GLY A 57 -11.77 72.15 -10.64
CA GLY A 57 -10.31 72.03 -10.72
C GLY A 57 -9.92 70.92 -11.69
N SER A 58 -9.47 71.30 -12.88
CA SER A 58 -8.88 70.44 -13.92
C SER A 58 -7.68 69.65 -13.38
N ARG A 59 -7.91 68.39 -12.98
CA ARG A 59 -6.82 67.44 -12.74
C ARG A 59 -6.24 67.00 -14.08
N PRO A 60 -4.92 67.08 -14.30
CA PRO A 60 -4.30 66.48 -15.47
C PRO A 60 -4.55 64.97 -15.42
N ARG A 61 -5.20 64.45 -16.47
CA ARG A 61 -5.46 63.04 -16.63
C ARG A 61 -4.13 62.37 -17.01
N VAL A 62 -3.36 61.93 -16.01
CA VAL A 62 -2.19 61.07 -16.25
C VAL A 62 -2.72 59.78 -16.86
N ARG A 63 -2.49 59.62 -18.16
CA ARG A 63 -2.82 58.41 -18.91
C ARG A 63 -1.76 57.37 -18.57
N ASN A 64 -1.94 56.67 -17.45
CA ASN A 64 -1.15 55.48 -17.17
C ASN A 64 -1.47 54.47 -18.27
N ASP A 65 -0.48 54.16 -19.10
CA ASP A 65 -0.56 53.14 -20.13
C ASP A 65 -0.49 51.74 -19.48
N GLU A 66 -1.58 51.38 -18.80
CA GLU A 66 -1.78 50.08 -18.12
C GLU A 66 -1.83 48.91 -19.12
N ARG A 67 -1.85 49.18 -20.43
CA ARG A 67 -1.94 48.16 -21.48
C ARG A 67 -0.62 47.40 -21.69
N GLY A 68 0.52 48.04 -21.42
CA GLY A 68 1.84 47.39 -21.47
C GLY A 68 2.05 46.44 -20.29
N ALA A 69 1.79 46.92 -19.07
CA ALA A 69 2.02 46.15 -17.84
C ALA A 69 1.16 44.88 -17.76
N ARG A 70 -0.11 44.95 -18.16
CA ARG A 70 -1.03 43.79 -18.16
C ARG A 70 -0.63 42.71 -19.18
N ARG A 71 -0.08 43.10 -20.33
CA ARG A 71 0.43 42.18 -21.37
C ARG A 71 1.78 41.57 -21.00
N LEU A 72 2.66 42.34 -20.35
CA LEU A 72 3.91 41.81 -19.83
C LEU A 72 3.69 40.81 -18.69
N PHE A 73 2.76 41.09 -17.76
CA PHE A 73 2.46 40.16 -16.67
C PHE A 73 1.80 38.86 -17.13
N THR A 74 0.91 38.91 -18.13
CA THR A 74 0.32 37.68 -18.72
C THR A 74 1.33 36.88 -19.54
N ALA A 75 2.22 37.52 -20.28
CA ALA A 75 3.30 36.84 -21.00
C ALA A 75 4.32 36.19 -20.05
N LEU A 76 4.64 36.84 -18.92
CA LEU A 76 5.55 36.31 -17.92
C LEU A 76 4.95 35.10 -17.16
N PHE A 77 3.66 35.15 -16.80
CA PHE A 77 2.97 34.00 -16.20
C PHE A 77 2.83 32.82 -17.17
N LEU A 78 2.61 33.07 -18.47
CA LEU A 78 2.58 32.02 -19.49
C LEU A 78 3.96 31.38 -19.71
N ALA A 79 5.05 32.16 -19.63
CA ALA A 79 6.43 31.67 -19.75
C ALA A 79 6.87 30.83 -18.54
N ILE A 80 6.43 31.19 -17.32
CA ILE A 80 6.69 30.40 -16.11
C ILE A 80 5.87 29.10 -16.11
N ALA A 81 4.62 29.12 -16.61
CA ALA A 81 3.82 27.91 -16.75
C ALA A 81 4.38 26.94 -17.82
N LEU A 82 5.09 27.44 -18.83
CA LEU A 82 5.70 26.61 -19.89
C LEU A 82 7.03 25.95 -19.49
N SER A 83 7.64 26.37 -18.37
CA SER A 83 8.90 25.80 -17.87
C SER A 83 8.72 24.78 -16.74
N ALA A 84 7.50 24.68 -16.17
CA ALA A 84 7.13 23.63 -15.22
C ALA A 84 6.78 22.33 -15.95
N SER A 85 7.74 21.75 -16.68
CA SER A 85 7.60 20.40 -17.19
C SER A 85 7.51 19.45 -15.99
N PRO A 86 6.45 18.62 -15.87
CA PRO A 86 6.41 17.61 -14.84
C PRO A 86 7.57 16.65 -15.10
N VAL A 87 8.57 16.67 -14.22
CA VAL A 87 9.64 15.67 -14.24
C VAL A 87 8.98 14.33 -13.97
N ALA A 88 8.78 13.54 -15.01
CA ALA A 88 8.37 12.15 -14.87
C ALA A 88 9.53 11.44 -14.16
N TYR A 89 9.38 11.22 -12.86
CA TYR A 89 10.33 10.47 -12.06
C TYR A 89 10.25 8.99 -12.47
N SER A 90 10.94 8.65 -13.56
CA SER A 90 11.24 7.27 -13.88
C SER A 90 12.16 6.77 -12.77
N ALA A 91 11.70 5.81 -11.99
CA ALA A 91 12.56 5.15 -11.01
C ALA A 91 13.77 4.57 -11.75
N GLU A 92 14.96 4.94 -11.31
CA GLU A 92 16.20 4.35 -11.80
C GLU A 92 16.14 2.82 -11.67
N THR A 93 16.80 2.10 -12.58
CA THR A 93 16.90 0.65 -12.52
C THR A 93 18.34 0.22 -12.27
N ARG A 94 18.50 -0.88 -11.52
CA ARG A 94 19.77 -1.55 -11.22
C ARG A 94 19.53 -3.06 -11.19
N ASP A 95 20.60 -3.83 -11.30
CA ASP A 95 20.50 -5.29 -11.34
C ASP A 95 19.80 -5.85 -10.08
N ALA A 96 18.77 -6.67 -10.28
CA ALA A 96 17.97 -7.20 -9.18
C ALA A 96 18.74 -8.25 -8.36
N ASP A 97 19.57 -9.06 -9.01
CA ASP A 97 20.33 -10.12 -8.33
C ASP A 97 21.34 -9.52 -7.34
N GLN A 98 21.95 -8.39 -7.69
CA GLN A 98 22.91 -7.68 -6.83
C GLN A 98 22.26 -6.73 -5.81
N HIS A 99 21.14 -6.09 -6.16
CA HIS A 99 20.59 -4.98 -5.38
C HIS A 99 19.23 -5.22 -4.76
N PHE A 100 18.53 -6.30 -5.08
CA PHE A 100 17.27 -6.65 -4.42
C PHE A 100 17.49 -7.76 -3.39
N PHE A 101 18.15 -8.84 -3.80
CA PHE A 101 18.38 -10.01 -2.96
C PHE A 101 19.53 -9.82 -1.96
N ASN A 102 19.42 -10.52 -0.85
CA ASN A 102 20.44 -10.67 0.17
C ASN A 102 21.18 -11.98 -0.06
N LEU A 103 22.45 -12.03 0.34
CA LEU A 103 23.19 -13.28 0.40
C LEU A 103 22.58 -14.16 1.49
N ASN A 104 22.19 -15.38 1.14
CA ASN A 104 21.66 -16.35 2.08
C ASN A 104 22.81 -17.06 2.81
N THR A 105 22.86 -16.98 4.14
CA THR A 105 23.88 -17.70 4.94
C THR A 105 23.58 -19.19 5.11
N GLY A 106 22.39 -19.64 4.69
CA GLY A 106 21.97 -21.03 4.74
C GLY A 106 21.30 -21.45 6.04
N ASP A 107 21.17 -20.59 7.06
CA ASP A 107 20.38 -20.88 8.28
C ASP A 107 19.24 -19.86 8.47
N LEU A 108 18.02 -20.27 8.17
CA LEU A 108 16.86 -19.39 8.21
C LEU A 108 16.50 -18.90 9.61
N LYS A 109 16.81 -19.68 10.64
CA LYS A 109 16.56 -19.26 12.02
C LYS A 109 17.54 -18.17 12.42
N ALA A 110 18.81 -18.30 12.04
CA ALA A 110 19.80 -17.24 12.24
C ALA A 110 19.41 -15.97 11.46
N GLU A 111 19.03 -16.11 10.18
CA GLU A 111 18.56 -14.99 9.35
C GLU A 111 17.36 -14.26 9.98
N ALA A 112 16.39 -14.98 10.55
CA ALA A 112 15.24 -14.37 11.23
C ALA A 112 15.64 -13.60 12.49
N GLN A 113 16.59 -14.14 13.26
CA GLN A 113 17.12 -13.45 14.44
C GLN A 113 17.88 -12.18 14.04
N ASP A 114 18.65 -12.22 12.97
CA ASP A 114 19.42 -11.09 12.47
C ASP A 114 18.49 -10.02 11.89
N ALA A 115 17.50 -10.43 11.11
CA ALA A 115 16.41 -9.60 10.62
C ALA A 115 15.69 -8.88 11.78
N LYS A 116 15.41 -9.60 12.88
CA LYS A 116 14.80 -9.04 14.09
C LYS A 116 15.69 -7.97 14.73
N ARG A 117 16.99 -8.23 14.88
CA ARG A 117 17.95 -7.25 15.43
C ARG A 117 18.09 -6.02 14.54
N ALA A 118 18.01 -6.21 13.21
CA ALA A 118 18.04 -5.13 12.23
C ALA A 118 16.69 -4.40 12.04
N GLY A 119 15.66 -4.73 12.82
CA GLY A 119 14.35 -4.07 12.76
C GLY A 119 13.52 -4.39 11.51
N ARG A 120 13.91 -5.42 10.73
CA ARG A 120 13.14 -5.93 9.60
C ARG A 120 11.81 -6.52 10.09
N LYS A 121 10.86 -6.67 9.18
CA LYS A 121 9.47 -7.06 9.46
C LYS A 121 9.18 -8.51 9.08
N ALA A 122 9.84 -9.03 8.06
CA ALA A 122 9.65 -10.38 7.55
C ALA A 122 10.86 -10.82 6.71
N ILE A 123 10.90 -12.10 6.37
CA ILE A 123 11.79 -12.65 5.35
C ILE A 123 10.95 -12.90 4.08
N LEU A 124 11.42 -12.44 2.93
CA LEU A 124 10.80 -12.66 1.63
C LEU A 124 11.58 -13.71 0.86
N PHE A 125 10.89 -14.74 0.39
CA PHE A 125 11.41 -15.70 -0.57
C PHE A 125 10.76 -15.46 -1.92
N MET A 126 11.58 -15.34 -2.97
CA MET A 126 11.15 -15.52 -4.35
C MET A 126 11.62 -16.90 -4.81
N PHE A 127 10.69 -17.83 -4.93
CA PHE A 127 10.95 -19.11 -5.57
C PHE A 127 10.96 -18.94 -7.08
N GLU A 128 12.05 -19.34 -7.70
CA GLU A 128 12.27 -19.22 -9.13
C GLU A 128 12.87 -20.48 -9.74
N GLN A 129 13.00 -20.47 -11.08
CA GLN A 129 13.72 -21.46 -11.84
C GLN A 129 14.37 -20.75 -13.03
N GLU A 130 15.47 -21.31 -13.53
CA GLU A 130 16.17 -20.80 -14.71
C GLU A 130 15.23 -20.77 -15.93
N GLY A 131 15.34 -19.72 -16.75
CA GLY A 131 14.58 -19.58 -18.00
C GLY A 131 13.08 -19.27 -17.83
N CYS A 132 12.55 -19.14 -16.60
CA CYS A 132 11.14 -18.82 -16.38
C CYS A 132 10.80 -17.38 -16.86
N PRO A 133 9.87 -17.19 -17.81
CA PRO A 133 9.52 -15.86 -18.30
C PRO A 133 8.97 -14.92 -17.21
N GLY A 134 8.19 -15.46 -16.27
CA GLY A 134 7.64 -14.68 -15.15
C GLY A 134 8.72 -14.19 -14.18
N CYS A 135 9.73 -15.02 -13.90
CA CYS A 135 10.87 -14.63 -13.06
C CYS A 135 11.70 -13.54 -13.74
N LEU A 136 11.98 -13.70 -15.04
CA LEU A 136 12.69 -12.69 -15.83
C LEU A 136 11.93 -11.36 -15.88
N TYR A 137 10.61 -11.40 -16.05
CA TYR A 137 9.76 -10.20 -15.99
C TYR A 137 9.87 -9.52 -14.62
N MET A 138 9.70 -10.26 -13.52
CA MET A 138 9.81 -9.70 -12.17
C MET A 138 11.17 -9.05 -11.95
N LYS A 139 12.27 -9.75 -12.25
CA LYS A 139 13.64 -9.24 -12.06
C LYS A 139 13.92 -7.99 -12.89
N ARG A 140 13.54 -7.99 -14.17
CA ARG A 140 13.88 -6.91 -15.11
C ARG A 140 12.99 -5.67 -14.99
N SER A 141 11.71 -5.84 -14.66
CA SER A 141 10.74 -4.74 -14.72
C SER A 141 10.31 -4.22 -13.36
N ILE A 142 10.38 -5.02 -12.30
CA ILE A 142 9.86 -4.67 -10.98
C ILE A 142 10.99 -4.63 -9.94
N LEU A 143 11.70 -5.74 -9.75
CA LEU A 143 12.75 -5.87 -8.73
C LEU A 143 14.02 -5.07 -9.09
N SER A 144 14.18 -4.68 -10.34
CA SER A 144 15.27 -3.82 -10.80
C SER A 144 15.10 -2.35 -10.38
N ARG A 145 13.88 -1.92 -10.02
CA ARG A 145 13.63 -0.51 -9.72
C ARG A 145 14.19 -0.13 -8.36
N THR A 146 14.86 1.02 -8.28
CA THR A 146 15.50 1.49 -7.04
C THR A 146 14.51 1.79 -5.92
N ASP A 147 13.30 2.26 -6.24
CA ASP A 147 12.24 2.50 -5.26
C ASP A 147 11.75 1.20 -4.60
N VAL A 148 11.56 0.14 -5.41
CA VAL A 148 11.23 -1.20 -4.95
C VAL A 148 12.36 -1.78 -4.09
N GLN A 149 13.60 -1.69 -4.57
CA GLN A 149 14.77 -2.18 -3.84
C GLN A 149 14.93 -1.49 -2.49
N ALA A 150 14.84 -0.15 -2.45
CA ALA A 150 14.93 0.62 -1.23
C ALA A 150 13.82 0.22 -0.25
N PHE A 151 12.56 0.17 -0.71
CA PHE A 151 11.43 -0.18 0.12
C PHE A 151 11.57 -1.58 0.73
N TYR A 152 11.92 -2.57 -0.09
CA TYR A 152 11.98 -3.97 0.33
C TYR A 152 13.20 -4.23 1.21
N ARG A 153 14.38 -3.71 0.87
CA ARG A 153 15.59 -3.91 1.69
C ARG A 153 15.53 -3.21 3.04
N GLU A 154 14.77 -2.13 3.15
CA GLU A 154 14.53 -1.49 4.44
C GLU A 154 13.67 -2.37 5.37
N ARG A 155 12.74 -3.15 4.81
CA ARG A 155 11.70 -3.83 5.58
C ARG A 155 11.88 -5.33 5.67
N PHE A 156 12.63 -5.94 4.76
CA PHE A 156 12.70 -7.39 4.61
C PHE A 156 14.13 -7.85 4.39
N VAL A 157 14.35 -9.13 4.62
CA VAL A 157 15.50 -9.87 4.08
C VAL A 157 14.99 -10.70 2.92
N ASN A 158 15.53 -10.47 1.72
CA ASN A 158 15.00 -11.03 0.48
C ASN A 158 15.92 -12.12 -0.02
N PHE A 159 15.42 -13.33 -0.25
CA PHE A 159 16.18 -14.42 -0.84
C PHE A 159 15.55 -14.87 -2.15
N SER A 160 16.42 -15.20 -3.11
CA SER A 160 16.03 -16.00 -4.26
C SER A 160 16.30 -17.46 -3.94
N VAL A 161 15.38 -18.34 -4.35
CA VAL A 161 15.48 -19.79 -4.10
C VAL A 161 15.16 -20.52 -5.40
N ASP A 162 16.11 -21.29 -5.90
CA ASP A 162 15.88 -22.15 -7.06
C ASP A 162 15.10 -23.40 -6.64
N ILE A 163 13.92 -23.61 -7.23
CA ILE A 163 13.09 -24.79 -6.95
C ILE A 163 13.73 -26.11 -7.42
N HIS A 164 14.77 -26.02 -8.26
CA HIS A 164 15.59 -27.16 -8.69
C HIS A 164 16.98 -27.18 -8.01
N GLY A 165 17.26 -26.17 -7.17
CA GLY A 165 18.53 -25.98 -6.51
C GLY A 165 18.86 -27.07 -5.50
N ALA A 166 20.14 -27.44 -5.48
CA ALA A 166 20.72 -28.40 -4.53
C ALA A 166 21.48 -27.71 -3.38
N VAL A 167 21.43 -26.38 -3.30
CA VAL A 167 22.10 -25.62 -2.23
C VAL A 167 21.51 -26.03 -0.88
N PRO A 168 22.36 -26.39 0.10
CA PRO A 168 21.90 -26.77 1.43
C PRO A 168 21.37 -25.56 2.19
N LEU A 169 20.31 -25.79 2.97
CA LEU A 169 19.62 -24.80 3.76
C LEU A 169 19.11 -25.46 5.04
N ARG A 170 19.12 -24.72 6.14
CA ARG A 170 18.54 -25.10 7.41
C ARG A 170 17.27 -24.29 7.61
N ASP A 171 16.13 -24.98 7.66
CA ASP A 171 14.82 -24.32 7.73
C ASP A 171 14.53 -23.69 9.11
N PHE A 172 13.38 -23.02 9.24
CA PHE A 172 12.97 -22.41 10.51
C PHE A 172 12.78 -23.43 11.66
N ALA A 173 12.54 -24.70 11.34
CA ALA A 173 12.47 -25.79 12.31
C ALA A 173 13.86 -26.38 12.65
N GLY A 174 14.92 -25.89 12.02
CA GLY A 174 16.31 -26.35 12.22
C GLY A 174 16.67 -27.62 11.46
N ARG A 175 15.83 -28.06 10.50
CA ARG A 175 16.07 -29.24 9.66
C ARG A 175 16.95 -28.87 8.48
N GLU A 176 17.91 -29.73 8.17
CA GLU A 176 18.71 -29.63 6.95
C GLU A 176 17.88 -30.10 5.75
N VAL A 177 17.77 -29.24 4.75
CA VAL A 177 17.05 -29.44 3.50
C VAL A 177 17.86 -28.84 2.35
N THR A 178 17.49 -29.13 1.11
CA THR A 178 17.97 -28.35 -0.05
C THR A 178 16.93 -27.29 -0.42
N GLU A 179 17.29 -26.31 -1.23
CA GLU A 179 16.33 -25.36 -1.82
C GLU A 179 15.14 -26.06 -2.48
N LYS A 180 15.42 -27.05 -3.33
CA LYS A 180 14.40 -27.92 -3.92
C LYS A 180 13.53 -28.62 -2.87
N GLY A 181 14.15 -29.23 -1.86
CA GLY A 181 13.42 -29.93 -0.80
C GLY A 181 12.51 -28.98 0.00
N TYR A 182 12.97 -27.75 0.24
CA TYR A 182 12.20 -26.72 0.93
C TYR A 182 11.05 -26.21 0.07
N ALA A 183 11.28 -25.93 -1.22
CA ALA A 183 10.23 -25.55 -2.16
C ALA A 183 9.13 -26.62 -2.27
N GLN A 184 9.51 -27.91 -2.30
CA GLN A 184 8.58 -29.03 -2.29
C GLN A 184 7.79 -29.13 -0.99
N ALA A 185 8.44 -28.97 0.18
CA ALA A 185 7.77 -28.96 1.47
C ALA A 185 6.72 -27.85 1.58
N LEU A 186 6.99 -26.70 0.96
CA LEU A 186 6.08 -25.55 0.86
C LEU A 186 5.09 -25.63 -0.30
N ARG A 187 5.07 -26.75 -1.05
CA ARG A 187 4.19 -27.01 -2.19
C ARG A 187 4.25 -25.92 -3.27
N VAL A 188 5.45 -25.41 -3.54
CA VAL A 188 5.68 -24.45 -4.62
C VAL A 188 5.62 -25.19 -5.96
N ASN A 189 4.51 -25.00 -6.68
CA ASN A 189 4.26 -25.68 -7.96
C ASN A 189 4.33 -24.75 -9.18
N ALA A 190 4.60 -23.46 -8.97
CA ALA A 190 4.68 -22.46 -10.03
C ALA A 190 5.71 -21.38 -9.67
N THR A 191 6.32 -20.77 -10.69
CA THR A 191 7.30 -19.70 -10.53
C THR A 191 6.92 -18.47 -11.37
N PRO A 192 7.20 -17.25 -10.91
CA PRO A 192 7.72 -16.94 -9.58
C PRO A 192 6.64 -17.19 -8.51
N THR A 193 7.04 -17.63 -7.31
CA THR A 193 6.17 -17.62 -6.13
C THR A 193 6.84 -16.81 -5.03
N PHE A 194 6.14 -15.81 -4.53
CA PHE A 194 6.60 -14.98 -3.41
C PHE A 194 5.97 -15.49 -2.12
N VAL A 195 6.80 -15.77 -1.12
CA VAL A 195 6.33 -16.18 0.22
C VAL A 195 7.01 -15.28 1.25
N PHE A 196 6.21 -14.65 2.09
CA PHE A 196 6.68 -13.87 3.22
C PHE A 196 6.55 -14.71 4.48
N PHE A 197 7.64 -14.83 5.22
CA PHE A 197 7.67 -15.44 6.55
C PHE A 197 7.83 -14.37 7.61
N ASP A 198 7.00 -14.40 8.64
CA ASP A 198 7.28 -13.59 9.83
C ASP A 198 8.57 -14.05 10.52
N LEU A 199 9.03 -13.30 11.51
CA LEU A 199 10.32 -13.56 12.17
C LEU A 199 10.27 -14.79 13.11
N GLU A 200 9.08 -15.38 13.26
CA GLU A 200 8.85 -16.63 13.96
C GLU A 200 8.82 -17.84 12.99
N GLY A 201 8.91 -17.58 11.68
CA GLY A 201 8.93 -18.60 10.63
C GLY A 201 7.54 -19.00 10.10
N ASN A 202 6.48 -18.28 10.47
CA ASN A 202 5.13 -18.53 9.96
C ASN A 202 4.91 -17.82 8.63
N GLU A 203 4.18 -18.45 7.72
CA GLU A 203 3.79 -17.82 6.44
C GLU A 203 2.81 -16.67 6.69
N ALA A 204 3.25 -15.45 6.42
CA ALA A 204 2.46 -14.23 6.55
C ALA A 204 1.61 -13.94 5.31
N ALA A 205 2.20 -14.13 4.12
CA ALA A 205 1.53 -13.92 2.85
C ALA A 205 2.19 -14.73 1.74
N ARG A 206 1.40 -15.10 0.73
CA ARG A 206 1.87 -15.77 -0.48
C ARG A 206 1.20 -15.21 -1.71
N VAL A 207 2.00 -15.04 -2.76
CA VAL A 207 1.54 -14.68 -4.11
C VAL A 207 2.16 -15.65 -5.10
N VAL A 208 1.31 -16.28 -5.91
CA VAL A 208 1.73 -17.23 -6.95
C VAL A 208 1.63 -16.53 -8.29
N GLY A 209 2.72 -16.55 -9.05
CA GLY A 209 2.86 -15.88 -10.34
C GLY A 209 3.42 -14.45 -10.25
N PRO A 210 3.70 -13.83 -11.40
CA PRO A 210 4.15 -12.44 -11.45
C PRO A 210 3.01 -11.49 -11.04
N VAL A 211 3.35 -10.41 -10.34
CA VAL A 211 2.40 -9.31 -10.09
C VAL A 211 2.31 -8.38 -11.29
N LYS A 212 1.27 -7.55 -11.36
CA LYS A 212 1.00 -6.72 -12.55
C LYS A 212 2.05 -5.64 -12.79
N ASP A 213 2.49 -4.96 -11.73
CA ASP A 213 3.39 -3.81 -11.81
C ASP A 213 4.07 -3.54 -10.45
N ALA A 214 5.01 -2.59 -10.45
CA ALA A 214 5.76 -2.21 -9.26
C ALA A 214 4.87 -1.60 -8.15
N ALA A 215 3.77 -0.92 -8.51
CA ALA A 215 2.88 -0.33 -7.52
C ALA A 215 2.11 -1.42 -6.76
N GLU A 216 1.66 -2.47 -7.45
CA GLU A 216 1.09 -3.65 -6.80
C GLU A 216 2.11 -4.36 -5.90
N PHE A 217 3.36 -4.49 -6.34
CA PHE A 217 4.41 -5.10 -5.51
C PHE A 217 4.73 -4.28 -4.26
N LEU A 218 4.81 -2.96 -4.36
CA LEU A 218 5.00 -2.07 -3.21
C LEU A 218 3.82 -2.19 -2.22
N LEU A 219 2.60 -2.26 -2.74
CA LEU A 219 1.39 -2.44 -1.94
C LEU A 219 1.37 -3.79 -1.20
N LEU A 220 1.86 -4.85 -1.83
CA LEU A 220 2.05 -6.16 -1.20
C LEU A 220 3.06 -6.08 -0.05
N GLY A 221 4.17 -5.38 -0.26
CA GLY A 221 5.15 -5.15 0.79
C GLY A 221 4.59 -4.30 1.94
N GLU A 222 3.75 -3.30 1.64
CA GLU A 222 3.04 -2.52 2.67
C GLU A 222 2.07 -3.38 3.49
N PHE A 223 1.32 -4.26 2.83
CA PHE A 223 0.40 -5.19 3.49
C PHE A 223 1.11 -6.08 4.52
N VAL A 224 2.28 -6.62 4.16
CA VAL A 224 3.07 -7.48 5.07
C VAL A 224 3.75 -6.64 6.16
N SER A 225 4.44 -5.56 5.79
CA SER A 225 5.22 -4.75 6.74
C SER A 225 4.38 -3.99 7.75
N SER A 226 3.12 -3.67 7.41
CA SER A 226 2.15 -3.07 8.35
C SER A 226 1.49 -4.08 9.30
N GLY A 227 1.65 -5.38 9.06
CA GLY A 227 0.98 -6.43 9.84
C GLY A 227 -0.48 -6.68 9.46
N ALA A 228 -1.00 -6.04 8.40
CA ALA A 228 -2.41 -6.15 7.99
C ALA A 228 -2.83 -7.58 7.60
N TYR A 229 -1.88 -8.44 7.24
CA TYR A 229 -2.10 -9.86 6.98
C TYR A 229 -2.70 -10.63 8.16
N ARG A 230 -2.55 -10.12 9.39
CA ARG A 230 -3.10 -10.74 10.60
C ARG A 230 -4.61 -10.56 10.74
N SER A 231 -5.20 -9.60 10.02
CA SER A 231 -6.62 -9.23 10.19
C SER A 231 -7.41 -9.16 8.88
N THR A 232 -6.76 -9.07 7.72
CA THR A 232 -7.43 -8.87 6.43
C THR A 232 -6.75 -9.66 5.31
N LYS A 233 -7.48 -9.90 4.22
CA LYS A 233 -6.90 -10.48 2.99
C LYS A 233 -6.27 -9.39 2.14
N PHE A 234 -5.26 -9.75 1.35
CA PHE A 234 -4.56 -8.78 0.47
C PHE A 234 -5.51 -8.08 -0.51
N ALA A 235 -6.50 -8.78 -1.08
CA ALA A 235 -7.50 -8.19 -1.96
C ALA A 235 -8.31 -7.08 -1.27
N GLU A 236 -8.71 -7.28 -0.02
CA GLU A 236 -9.45 -6.29 0.78
C GLU A 236 -8.56 -5.10 1.14
N PHE A 237 -7.31 -5.36 1.54
CA PHE A 237 -6.31 -4.33 1.81
C PHE A 237 -6.09 -3.44 0.57
N LYS A 238 -5.95 -4.05 -0.61
CA LYS A 238 -5.81 -3.34 -1.88
C LYS A 238 -6.99 -2.43 -2.17
N GLN A 239 -8.22 -2.93 -2.01
CA GLN A 239 -9.43 -2.12 -2.20
C GLN A 239 -9.51 -0.93 -1.23
N SER A 240 -9.10 -1.13 0.02
CA SER A 240 -9.09 -0.05 1.03
C SER A 240 -8.15 1.10 0.63
N ARG A 241 -6.97 0.78 0.09
CA ARG A 241 -5.97 1.76 -0.37
C ARG A 241 -6.42 2.50 -1.62
N LEU A 242 -7.07 1.81 -2.56
CA LEU A 242 -7.64 2.43 -3.76
C LEU A 242 -8.74 3.43 -3.42
N ARG A 243 -9.66 3.08 -2.50
CA ARG A 243 -10.72 3.99 -2.03
C ARG A 243 -10.16 5.24 -1.36
N LYS A 244 -9.14 5.08 -0.49
CA LYS A 244 -8.50 6.22 0.17
C LYS A 244 -7.86 7.19 -0.82
N LYS A 245 -7.27 6.68 -1.91
CA LYS A 245 -6.70 7.51 -2.98
C LYS A 245 -7.76 8.30 -3.75
N GLN A 246 -8.97 7.75 -3.89
CA GLN A 246 -10.08 8.39 -4.60
C GLN A 246 -10.85 9.41 -3.74
N GLY A 247 -10.91 9.21 -2.42
CA GLY A 247 -11.63 10.11 -1.50
C GLY A 247 -10.80 11.23 -0.87
N GLY A 248 -9.54 11.40 -1.27
CA GLY A 248 -8.62 12.40 -0.74
C GLY A 248 -8.09 13.39 -1.78
N SER A 249 -8.82 13.58 -2.88
CA SER A 249 -8.49 14.53 -3.95
C SER A 249 -9.33 15.80 -3.88
#